data_AF-A0A7S0IZ21-F1
#
_entry.id   AF-A0A7S0IZ21-F1
#
_cell.length_a   1.000
_cell.length_b   1.000
_cell.length_c   1.000
_cell.angle_alpha   90.00
_cell.angle_beta   90.00
_cell.angle_gamma   90.00
#
_symmetry.space_group_name_H-M   'P 1'
#
loop_
_entity.id
_entity.type
_entity.pdbx_description
1 polymer ?
#
loop_
_entity_poly.entity_id
_entity_poly.type
_entity_poly.pdbx_seq_one_letter_code
_entity_poly.pdbx_strand_id
1 'polypeptide(L)'
;ASIVVRRAPLRHLAHVDGLRAVACAWIVTAHYARRPVGDGLAPLLGRAFVPVGFFIVLSGFMTHYSAARKPMQTGGDFARFLVRRVGRILPLHWTCVLVQFLLGASLHYRLNLL
;
A
#
# COMPACT_ATOMS: atom_id res chain seq x y z
N ALA A 1 27.82 -23.60 -25.50
CA ALA A 1 27.12 -23.90 -24.24
C ALA A 1 26.73 -22.59 -23.56
N SER A 2 25.44 -22.28 -23.42
CA SER A 2 24.97 -21.06 -22.74
C SER A 2 24.91 -21.30 -21.23
N ILE A 3 25.78 -20.63 -20.47
CA ILE A 3 25.78 -20.68 -19.00
C ILE A 3 24.51 -19.99 -18.49
N VAL A 4 23.54 -20.77 -18.02
CA VAL A 4 22.36 -20.25 -17.32
C VAL A 4 22.81 -19.83 -15.92
N VAL A 5 23.15 -18.54 -15.76
CA VAL A 5 23.43 -17.97 -14.44
C VAL A 5 22.14 -17.95 -13.62
N ARG A 6 21.93 -18.99 -12.80
CA ARG A 6 20.84 -19.01 -11.81
C ARG A 6 21.10 -17.91 -10.79
N ARG A 7 20.38 -16.79 -10.88
CA ARG A 7 20.39 -15.75 -9.84
C ARG A 7 19.74 -16.33 -8.58
N ALA A 8 20.43 -16.23 -7.44
CA ALA A 8 19.89 -16.64 -6.14
C ALA A 8 18.53 -15.97 -5.86
N PRO A 9 17.61 -16.65 -5.11
CA PRO A 9 16.32 -16.08 -4.76
C PRO A 9 16.48 -14.72 -4.06
N LEU A 10 15.55 -13.80 -4.30
CA LEU A 10 15.57 -12.47 -3.69
C LEU A 10 15.62 -12.61 -2.17
N ARG A 11 16.59 -11.93 -1.54
CA ARG A 11 16.64 -11.85 -0.08
C ARG A 11 15.43 -11.04 0.37
N HIS A 12 14.47 -11.71 1.00
CA HIS A 12 13.26 -11.06 1.50
C HIS A 12 13.63 -10.09 2.62
N LEU A 13 13.40 -8.79 2.40
CA LEU A 13 13.69 -7.73 3.35
C LEU A 13 12.51 -7.55 4.30
N ALA A 14 12.31 -8.53 5.19
CA ALA A 14 11.17 -8.56 6.12
C ALA A 14 11.03 -7.28 6.97
N HIS A 15 12.16 -6.62 7.29
CA HIS A 15 12.17 -5.36 8.02
C HIS A 15 11.55 -4.20 7.22
N VAL A 16 11.76 -4.15 5.89
CA VAL A 16 11.13 -3.13 5.02
C VAL A 16 9.63 -3.39 4.91
N ASP A 17 9.23 -4.66 4.78
CA ASP A 17 7.81 -5.02 4.73
C ASP A 17 7.10 -4.75 6.07
N GLY A 18 7.76 -5.02 7.21
CA GLY A 18 7.26 -4.64 8.53
C GLY A 18 7.10 -3.13 8.70
N LEU A 19 8.05 -2.35 8.20
CA LEU A 19 8.01 -0.90 8.25
C LEU A 19 6.87 -0.31 7.37
N ARG A 20 6.55 -0.97 6.24
CA ARG A 20 5.35 -0.67 5.44
C ARG A 20 4.06 -1.01 6.18
N ALA A 21 4.03 -2.13 6.91
CA ALA A 21 2.88 -2.50 7.73
C ALA A 21 2.60 -1.47 8.84
N VAL A 22 3.66 -1.00 9.53
CA VAL A 22 3.56 0.08 10.53
C VAL A 22 3.03 1.37 9.90
N ALA A 23 3.55 1.75 8.73
CA ALA A 23 3.08 2.93 8.02
C ALA A 23 1.60 2.80 7.60
N CYS A 24 1.18 1.64 7.08
CA CYS A 24 -0.23 1.36 6.78
C CYS A 24 -1.12 1.45 8.02
N ALA A 25 -0.70 0.88 9.15
CA ALA A 25 -1.46 0.96 10.39
C ALA A 25 -1.66 2.42 10.83
N TRP A 26 -0.62 3.25 10.73
CA TRP A 26 -0.75 4.68 11.00
C TRP A 26 -1.72 5.36 10.03
N ILE A 27 -1.62 5.12 8.72
CA ILE A 27 -2.53 5.71 7.72
C ILE A 27 -4.00 5.40 8.04
N VAL A 28 -4.30 4.14 8.37
CA VAL A 28 -5.65 3.69 8.75
C VAL A 28 -6.09 4.40 10.02
N THR A 29 -5.28 4.36 11.09
CA THR A 29 -5.60 5.03 12.36
C THR A 29 -5.83 6.53 12.16
N ALA A 30 -5.03 7.20 11.33
CA ALA A 30 -5.19 8.64 11.05
C ALA A 30 -6.49 8.98 10.29
N HIS A 31 -7.00 8.08 9.44
CA HIS A 31 -8.27 8.29 8.72
C HIS A 31 -9.49 8.01 9.60
N TYR A 32 -9.41 7.03 10.50
CA TYR A 32 -10.55 6.61 11.34
C TYR A 32 -10.57 7.26 12.72
N ALA A 33 -9.44 7.80 13.20
CA ALA A 33 -9.41 8.65 14.37
C ALA A 33 -10.14 9.96 14.04
N ARG A 34 -11.44 10.04 14.39
CA ARG A 34 -12.22 11.27 14.35
C ARG A 34 -11.46 12.34 15.12
N ARG A 35 -10.81 13.27 14.41
CA ARG A 35 -10.03 14.42 14.92
C ARG A 35 -9.49 14.18 16.33
N PRO A 36 -8.33 13.56 16.51
CA PRO A 36 -7.79 13.40 17.85
C PRO A 36 -7.54 14.80 18.44
N VAL A 37 -8.39 15.21 19.37
CA VAL A 37 -8.28 16.46 20.14
C VAL A 37 -7.80 16.05 21.53
N GLY A 38 -6.59 16.48 21.92
CA GLY A 38 -5.97 16.17 23.21
C GLY A 38 -4.45 16.14 23.14
N ASP A 39 -3.80 16.06 24.30
CA ASP A 39 -2.34 15.98 24.41
C ASP A 39 -1.84 14.53 24.28
N GLY A 40 -0.71 14.32 23.59
CA GLY A 40 -0.10 12.99 23.37
C GLY A 40 0.18 12.68 21.90
N LEU A 41 -0.25 11.51 21.41
CA LEU A 41 -0.06 11.08 20.00
C LEU A 41 -0.99 11.77 19.00
N ALA A 42 -1.94 12.57 19.47
CA ALA A 42 -2.91 13.30 18.65
C ALA A 42 -2.27 14.17 17.53
N PRO A 43 -1.26 15.01 17.79
CA PRO A 43 -0.55 15.76 16.74
C PRO A 43 0.25 14.89 15.75
N LEU A 44 0.64 13.67 16.14
CA LEU A 44 1.27 12.71 15.22
C LEU A 44 0.22 12.04 14.32
N LEU A 45 -0.92 11.64 14.90
CA LEU A 45 -2.03 11.02 14.17
C LEU A 45 -2.76 12.01 13.25
N GLY A 46 -2.80 13.30 13.61
CA GLY A 46 -3.35 14.37 12.76
C GLY A 46 -2.52 14.65 11.50
N ARG A 47 -1.27 14.17 11.43
CA ARG A 47 -0.37 14.35 10.27
C ARG A 47 -0.41 13.14 9.34
N ALA A 48 -1.59 12.80 8.83
CA ALA A 48 -1.80 11.67 7.93
C ALA A 48 -0.88 11.65 6.69
N PHE A 49 -0.35 12.80 6.26
CA PHE A 49 0.60 12.93 5.14
C PHE A 49 1.94 12.21 5.39
N VAL A 50 2.45 12.21 6.63
CA VAL A 50 3.78 11.67 6.96
C VAL A 50 3.89 10.17 6.69
N PRO A 51 3.01 9.31 7.23
CA PRO A 51 3.09 7.87 6.98
C PRO A 51 2.78 7.51 5.52
N VAL A 52 1.97 8.32 4.82
CA VAL A 52 1.71 8.14 3.36
C VAL A 52 2.99 8.35 2.56
N GLY A 53 3.68 9.49 2.76
CA GLY A 53 4.93 9.77 2.06
C GLY A 53 5.98 8.69 2.32
N PHE A 54 6.10 8.26 3.57
CA PHE A 54 7.02 7.19 3.96
C PHE A 54 6.69 5.84 3.29
N PHE A 55 5.40 5.46 3.25
CA PHE A 55 4.95 4.23 2.58
C PHE A 55 5.25 4.24 1.07
N ILE A 56 5.07 5.39 0.41
CA ILE A 56 5.36 5.57 -1.02
C ILE A 56 6.85 5.39 -1.28
N VAL A 57 7.72 6.04 -0.49
CA VAL A 57 9.18 5.94 -0.64
C VAL A 57 9.66 4.51 -0.43
N LEU A 58 9.19 3.81 0.62
CA LEU A 58 9.55 2.41 0.85
C LEU A 58 9.09 1.48 -0.28
N SER A 59 7.89 1.71 -0.81
CA SER A 59 7.35 0.91 -1.91
C SER A 59 8.12 1.15 -3.22
N GLY A 60 8.56 2.39 -3.45
CA GLY A 60 9.47 2.74 -4.56
C GLY A 60 10.84 2.08 -4.40
N PHE A 61 11.44 2.17 -3.21
CA PHE A 61 12.71 1.52 -2.89
C PHE A 61 12.67 0.02 -3.16
N MET A 62 11.65 -0.69 -2.66
CA MET A 62 11.51 -2.14 -2.87
C MET A 62 11.35 -2.51 -4.36
N THR A 63 10.70 -1.63 -5.13
CA THR A 63 10.56 -1.79 -6.59
C THR A 63 11.92 -1.73 -7.28
N HIS A 64 12.70 -0.67 -7.00
CA HIS A 64 14.03 -0.50 -7.55
C HIS A 64 15.00 -1.58 -7.07
N TYR A 65 14.91 -2.00 -5.80
CA TYR A 65 15.70 -3.11 -5.25
C TYR A 65 15.46 -4.41 -6.03
N SER A 66 14.20 -4.70 -6.39
CA SER A 66 13.88 -5.85 -7.23
C SER A 66 14.37 -5.69 -8.67
N ALA A 67 14.27 -4.48 -9.23
CA ALA A 67 14.68 -4.16 -10.60
C ALA A 67 16.21 -4.19 -10.79
N ALA A 68 16.99 -3.79 -9.77
CA ALA A 68 18.44 -3.88 -9.79
C ALA A 68 18.95 -5.32 -9.97
N ARG A 69 18.20 -6.31 -9.45
CA ARG A 69 18.52 -7.75 -9.57
C ARG A 69 17.83 -8.45 -10.72
N LYS A 70 16.79 -7.87 -11.32
CA LYS A 70 16.17 -8.31 -12.57
C LYS A 70 15.90 -7.06 -13.43
N PRO A 71 16.91 -6.61 -14.20
CA PRO A 71 16.76 -5.45 -15.05
C PRO A 71 15.59 -5.69 -15.99
N MET A 72 14.71 -4.70 -16.08
CA MET A 72 13.62 -4.69 -17.05
C MET A 72 14.23 -4.23 -18.36
N GLN A 73 14.68 -5.17 -19.18
CA GLN A 73 15.46 -4.85 -20.38
C GLN A 73 14.58 -4.55 -21.58
N THR A 74 13.31 -4.98 -21.54
CA THR A 74 12.33 -4.71 -22.59
C THR A 74 11.08 -4.02 -22.05
N GLY A 75 10.37 -3.30 -22.94
CA GLY A 75 9.06 -2.73 -22.62
C GLY A 75 8.04 -3.79 -22.17
N GLY A 76 8.17 -5.04 -22.64
CA GLY A 76 7.36 -6.17 -22.18
C GLY A 76 7.59 -6.54 -20.70
N ASP A 77 8.81 -6.41 -20.18
CA ASP A 77 9.11 -6.66 -18.76
C ASP A 77 8.50 -5.58 -17.86
N PHE A 78 8.55 -4.33 -18.32
CA PHE A 78 7.91 -3.20 -17.65
C PHE A 78 6.38 -3.35 -17.62
N ALA A 79 5.77 -3.68 -18.77
CA ALA A 79 4.34 -3.93 -18.86
C ALA A 79 3.91 -5.09 -17.95
N ARG A 80 4.66 -6.20 -17.93
CA ARG A 80 4.38 -7.35 -17.05
C ARG A 80 4.45 -6.99 -15.57
N PHE A 81 5.41 -6.15 -15.18
CA PHE A 81 5.49 -5.63 -13.81
C PHE A 81 4.29 -4.74 -13.47
N LEU A 82 3.93 -3.83 -14.38
CA LEU A 82 2.82 -2.91 -14.17
C LEU A 82 1.50 -3.69 -14.05
N VAL A 83 1.24 -4.65 -14.93
CA VAL A 83 0.05 -5.52 -14.88
C VAL A 83 -0.02 -6.30 -13.56
N ARG A 84 1.11 -6.83 -13.05
CA ARG A 84 1.14 -7.51 -11.74
C ARG A 84 0.84 -6.57 -10.57
N ARG A 85 1.29 -5.32 -10.65
CA ARG A 85 1.04 -4.30 -9.63
C ARG A 85 -0.41 -3.83 -9.69
N VAL A 86 -0.87 -3.43 -10.86
CA VAL A 86 -2.23 -2.96 -11.16
C VAL A 86 -3.25 -4.05 -10.87
N GLY A 87 -2.99 -5.29 -11.29
CA GLY A 87 -3.85 -6.45 -11.02
C GLY A 87 -3.94 -6.84 -9.54
N ARG A 88 -3.05 -6.35 -8.67
CA ARG A 88 -3.17 -6.49 -7.21
C ARG A 88 -3.85 -5.29 -6.54
N ILE A 89 -3.63 -4.08 -7.07
CA ILE A 89 -4.15 -2.83 -6.49
C ILE A 89 -5.62 -2.60 -6.89
N LEU A 90 -6.01 -2.83 -8.16
CA LEU A 90 -7.38 -2.59 -8.61
C LEU A 90 -8.42 -3.43 -7.86
N PRO A 91 -8.26 -4.76 -7.69
CA PRO A 91 -9.24 -5.56 -6.98
C PRO A 91 -9.42 -5.08 -5.54
N LEU A 92 -8.33 -4.70 -4.88
CA LEU A 92 -8.37 -4.14 -3.53
C LEU A 92 -9.09 -2.79 -3.51
N HIS A 93 -8.81 -1.92 -4.48
CA HIS A 93 -9.47 -0.63 -4.61
C HIS A 93 -10.99 -0.78 -4.80
N TRP A 94 -11.43 -1.62 -5.75
CA TRP A 94 -12.84 -1.90 -5.98
C TRP A 94 -13.52 -2.53 -4.77
N THR A 95 -12.83 -3.42 -4.04
CA THR A 95 -13.32 -3.98 -2.78
C THR A 95 -13.54 -2.88 -1.74
N CYS A 96 -12.58 -1.98 -1.55
CA CYS A 96 -12.73 -0.85 -0.63
C CYS A 96 -13.89 0.08 -1.02
N VAL A 97 -14.03 0.39 -2.32
CA VAL A 97 -15.15 1.22 -2.83
C VAL A 97 -16.49 0.54 -2.58
N LEU A 98 -16.58 -0.77 -2.85
CA LEU A 98 -17.81 -1.54 -2.60
C LEU A 98 -18.16 -1.54 -1.11
N VAL A 99 -17.19 -1.80 -0.23
CA VAL A 99 -17.37 -1.75 1.23
C VAL A 99 -17.83 -0.37 1.69
N GLN A 100 -17.18 0.69 1.19
CA GLN A 100 -17.57 2.08 1.48
C GLN A 100 -19.02 2.36 1.04
N PHE A 101 -19.39 1.91 -0.16
CA PHE A 101 -20.74 2.10 -0.71
C PHE A 101 -21.80 1.37 0.13
N LEU A 102 -21.57 0.10 0.48
CA LEU A 102 -22.49 -0.70 1.29
C LEU A 102 -22.64 -0.13 2.71
N LEU A 103 -21.54 0.30 3.34
CA LEU A 103 -21.56 0.97 4.64
C LEU A 103 -22.34 2.30 4.58
N GLY A 104 -22.13 3.10 3.55
CA GLY A 104 -22.88 4.36 3.35
C GLY A 104 -24.37 4.14 3.11
N ALA A 105 -24.72 3.20 2.23
CA ALA A 105 -26.12 2.87 1.91
C ALA A 105 -26.88 2.33 3.13
N SER A 106 -26.24 1.46 3.91
CA SER A 106 -26.84 0.91 5.14
C SER A 106 -27.05 1.96 6.24
N LEU A 107 -26.13 2.93 6.38
CA LEU A 107 -26.28 4.03 7.31
C LEU A 107 -27.39 5.01 6.87
N HIS A 108 -27.48 5.30 5.57
CA HIS A 108 -28.53 6.16 5.01
C HIS A 108 -29.93 5.54 5.18
N TYR A 109 -30.07 4.23 4.92
CA TYR A 109 -31.32 3.51 5.15
C TYR A 109 -31.76 3.54 6.63
N ARG A 110 -30.80 3.38 7.55
CA ARG A 110 -31.08 3.42 9.01
C ARG A 110 -31.51 4.80 9.49
N LEU A 111 -30.97 5.88 8.92
CA LEU A 111 -31.35 7.25 9.28
C LEU A 111 -32.70 7.67 8.69
N ASN A 112 -33.12 7.09 7.56
CA ASN A 112 -34.39 7.42 6.91
C ASN A 112 -35.60 6.65 7.49
N LEU A 113 -35.35 5.70 8.39
CA LEU A 113 -36.36 4.90 9.09
C LEU A 113 -36.61 5.38 10.54
N LEU A 114 -35.85 6.38 11.00
CA LEU A 114 -35.99 7.05 12.30
C LEU A 114 -36.58 8.45 12.10
#